data_AF-A0A1Q3HMN3-F1
#
_entry.id   AF-A0A1Q3HMN3-F1
#
_cell.length_a   1.000
_cell.length_b   1.000
_cell.length_c   1.000
_cell.angle_alpha   90.00
_cell.angle_beta   90.00
_cell.angle_gamma   90.00
#
_symmetry.space_group_name_H-M   'P 1'
#
loop_
_entity.id
_entity.type
_entity.pdbx_description
1 polymer ?
#
loop_
_entity_poly.entity_id
_entity_poly.type
_entity_poly.pdbx_seq_one_letter_code
_entity_poly.pdbx_strand_id
1 'polypeptide(L)'
;MTQQPPPSGNLPTARELELYAAGTPSGPRLLLPAGSEALAMLVRRGFQPTVAPLDLPFPADLEGEAAEKLAEQLGHYSFRLFLRGAILRHGSFSPTEATRYVEATQAAKTAETLVELGLAEREDGGRYRLRYPAHNFGGTLEWYVARELRGRLGFDVAVGVKFHAPEVGGDLDVVAAAEGRLLYLEMKSSPPKHLASDEVGAFFRRVRALRPHLAIFVMDTALRLSDKVLPLLQAELSTQPPPPPRRVVREVWALTPHLYVVNARQDLMGNIATAIAEGLRALSPPAP
;
A
#
# COMPACT_ATOMS: atom_id res chain seq x y z
N MET A 1 20.64 -52.08 17.98
CA MET A 1 21.94 -51.40 17.83
C MET A 1 21.67 -49.90 17.84
N THR A 2 21.82 -49.30 19.01
CA THR A 2 21.65 -47.86 19.28
C THR A 2 22.89 -47.13 18.78
N GLN A 3 22.73 -46.25 17.78
CA GLN A 3 23.81 -45.37 17.34
C GLN A 3 24.12 -44.35 18.44
N GLN A 4 25.38 -44.30 18.86
CA GLN A 4 25.93 -43.26 19.72
C GLN A 4 25.86 -41.90 18.99
N PRO A 5 25.52 -40.80 19.69
CA PRO A 5 25.70 -39.47 19.12
C PRO A 5 27.19 -39.22 18.84
N PRO A 6 27.52 -38.39 17.84
CA PRO A 6 28.91 -38.08 17.51
C PRO A 6 29.61 -37.44 18.72
N PRO A 7 30.94 -37.61 18.86
CA PRO A 7 31.69 -37.01 19.96
C PRO A 7 31.53 -35.50 19.92
N SER A 8 31.20 -34.91 21.06
CA SER A 8 31.20 -33.46 21.27
C SER A 8 32.61 -32.94 21.04
N GLY A 9 32.92 -32.56 19.80
CA GLY A 9 34.12 -31.81 19.47
C GLY A 9 34.18 -30.54 20.32
N ASN A 10 35.38 -30.19 20.79
CA ASN A 10 35.65 -29.06 21.70
C ASN A 10 34.78 -27.84 21.37
N LEU A 11 33.72 -27.64 22.15
CA LEU A 11 32.97 -26.40 22.11
C LEU A 11 33.89 -25.31 22.66
N PRO A 12 33.98 -24.15 22.00
CA PRO A 12 34.83 -23.06 22.45
C PRO A 12 34.46 -22.67 23.88
N THR A 13 35.48 -22.44 24.70
CA THR A 13 35.33 -21.94 26.07
C THR A 13 34.75 -20.54 26.05
N ALA A 14 34.10 -20.13 27.14
CA ALA A 14 33.60 -18.76 27.28
C ALA A 14 34.69 -17.71 27.02
N ARG A 15 35.93 -17.97 27.46
CA ARG A 15 37.08 -17.09 27.21
C ARG A 15 37.43 -16.96 25.73
N GLU A 16 37.34 -18.04 24.97
CA GLU A 16 37.61 -18.03 23.52
C GLU A 16 36.49 -17.30 22.77
N LEU A 17 35.23 -17.46 23.19
CA LEU A 17 34.09 -16.72 22.65
C LEU A 17 34.21 -15.21 22.91
N GLU A 18 34.60 -14.81 24.12
CA GLU A 18 34.81 -13.40 24.50
C GLU A 18 35.97 -12.78 23.72
N LEU A 19 37.11 -13.48 23.58
CA LEU A 19 38.25 -13.00 22.79
C LEU A 19 37.91 -12.86 21.31
N TYR A 20 37.14 -13.80 20.75
CA TYR A 20 36.67 -13.73 19.38
C TYR A 20 35.72 -12.54 19.16
N ALA A 21 34.75 -12.34 20.07
CA ALA A 21 33.83 -11.22 20.00
C ALA A 21 34.55 -9.86 20.14
N ALA A 22 35.52 -9.76 21.07
CA ALA A 22 36.32 -8.56 21.28
C ALA A 22 37.23 -8.23 20.08
N GLY A 23 37.71 -9.24 19.37
CA GLY A 23 38.52 -9.08 18.16
C GLY A 23 37.71 -8.86 16.87
N THR A 24 36.39 -9.10 16.91
CA THR A 24 35.53 -8.90 15.75
C THR A 24 35.11 -7.44 15.69
N PRO A 25 35.49 -6.68 14.63
CA PRO A 25 35.08 -5.30 14.49
C PRO A 25 33.55 -5.24 14.43
N SER A 26 32.96 -4.28 15.16
CA SER A 26 31.53 -4.03 15.05
C SER A 26 31.21 -3.71 13.58
N GLY A 27 30.47 -4.60 12.92
CA GLY A 27 29.99 -4.34 11.57
C GLY A 27 29.20 -3.04 11.55
N PRO A 28 29.29 -2.23 10.47
CA PRO A 28 28.59 -0.96 10.41
C PRO A 28 27.07 -1.20 10.45
N ARG A 29 26.46 -1.04 11.62
CA ARG A 29 25.01 -0.78 11.71
C ARG A 29 24.81 0.69 11.40
N LEU A 30 24.71 1.00 10.11
CA LEU A 30 24.22 2.31 9.67
C LEU A 30 22.75 2.42 10.07
N LEU A 31 22.50 2.87 11.30
CA LEU A 31 21.22 3.46 11.67
C LEU A 31 21.18 4.80 10.95
N LEU A 32 20.81 4.77 9.67
CA LEU A 32 20.56 6.00 8.92
C LEU A 32 19.43 6.76 9.64
N PRO A 33 19.54 8.08 9.82
CA PRO A 33 18.43 8.87 10.32
C PRO A 33 17.26 8.63 9.37
N ALA A 34 16.18 8.07 9.90
CA ALA A 34 14.98 7.86 9.13
C ALA A 34 14.40 9.24 8.76
N GLY A 35 14.20 9.49 7.47
CA GLY A 35 13.68 10.77 6.96
C GLY A 35 12.22 11.06 7.33
N SER A 36 11.57 10.16 8.09
CA SER A 36 10.18 10.27 8.55
C SER A 36 9.95 9.37 9.77
N GLU A 37 8.94 9.65 10.59
CA GLU A 37 8.62 8.82 11.77
C GLU A 37 8.12 7.42 11.37
N ALA A 38 7.35 7.29 10.28
CA ALA A 38 6.93 6.00 9.74
C ALA A 38 8.13 5.11 9.41
N LEU A 39 9.17 5.64 8.76
CA LEU A 39 10.41 4.92 8.48
C LEU A 39 11.20 4.63 9.77
N ALA A 40 11.22 5.58 10.72
CA ALA A 40 11.91 5.42 11.99
C ALA A 40 11.30 4.27 12.81
N MET A 41 9.98 4.11 12.78
CA MET A 41 9.27 2.99 13.37
C MET A 41 9.69 1.64 12.77
N LEU A 42 10.03 1.59 11.49
CA LEU A 42 10.55 0.37 10.85
C LEU A 42 11.99 0.08 11.30
N VAL A 43 12.85 1.11 11.32
CA VAL A 43 14.25 0.97 11.79
C VAL A 43 14.29 0.47 13.24
N ARG A 44 13.43 1.00 14.12
CA ARG A 44 13.31 0.55 15.52
C ARG A 44 12.84 -0.90 15.66
N ARG A 45 12.21 -1.47 14.62
CA ARG A 45 11.82 -2.89 14.55
C ARG A 45 12.91 -3.78 13.93
N GLY A 46 14.06 -3.22 13.58
CA GLY A 46 15.20 -3.95 13.00
C GLY A 46 15.22 -4.00 11.48
N PHE A 47 14.34 -3.26 10.80
CA PHE A 47 14.34 -3.17 9.33
C PHE A 47 15.33 -2.12 8.82
N GLN A 48 15.72 -2.24 7.55
CA GLN A 48 16.55 -1.25 6.84
C GLN A 48 15.78 -0.70 5.63
N PRO A 49 14.69 0.05 5.85
CA PRO A 49 13.82 0.46 4.77
C PRO A 49 14.52 1.45 3.83
N THR A 50 14.23 1.34 2.53
CA THR A 50 14.57 2.38 1.55
C THR A 50 13.32 2.75 0.76
N VAL A 51 13.17 4.02 0.39
CA VAL A 51 12.06 4.47 -0.46
C VAL A 51 12.45 4.35 -1.93
N ALA A 52 11.61 3.70 -2.73
CA ALA A 52 11.76 3.66 -4.18
C ALA A 52 10.99 4.82 -4.82
N PRO A 53 11.44 5.34 -5.97
CA PRO A 53 10.63 6.27 -6.75
C PRO A 53 9.36 5.56 -7.23
N LEU A 54 8.23 6.28 -7.18
CA LEU A 54 6.96 5.78 -7.69
C LEU A 54 6.90 5.86 -9.22
N ASP A 55 6.21 4.90 -9.83
CA ASP A 55 5.84 4.92 -11.25
C ASP A 55 4.61 5.82 -11.43
N LEU A 56 4.81 7.05 -11.90
CA LEU A 56 3.80 8.11 -11.94
C LEU A 56 3.60 8.66 -13.35
N PRO A 57 2.36 8.91 -13.79
CA PRO A 57 2.06 9.61 -15.05
C PRO A 57 2.13 11.14 -14.88
N PHE A 58 2.98 11.62 -13.96
CA PHE A 58 3.23 13.03 -13.65
C PHE A 58 4.55 13.18 -12.89
N PRO A 59 5.14 14.39 -12.79
CA PRO A 59 6.36 14.62 -12.03
C PRO A 59 6.20 14.27 -10.55
N ALA A 60 7.21 13.62 -9.95
CA ALA A 60 7.14 13.20 -8.54
C ALA A 60 7.13 14.38 -7.56
N ASP A 61 7.63 15.54 -7.99
CA ASP A 61 7.65 16.83 -7.30
C ASP A 61 6.43 17.71 -7.62
N LEU A 62 5.34 17.12 -8.12
CA LEU A 62 4.08 17.83 -8.34
C LEU A 62 3.53 18.38 -7.01
N GLU A 63 3.52 19.70 -6.89
CA GLU A 63 3.09 20.44 -5.69
C GLU A 63 2.08 21.56 -6.01
N GLY A 64 1.61 22.24 -4.97
CA GLY A 64 0.70 23.38 -5.08
C GLY A 64 -0.67 23.05 -5.68
N GLU A 65 -1.26 24.03 -6.36
CA GLU A 65 -2.62 23.97 -6.90
C GLU A 65 -2.83 22.80 -7.89
N ALA A 66 -1.82 22.47 -8.69
CA ALA A 66 -1.89 21.35 -9.63
C ALA A 66 -2.02 20.00 -8.90
N ALA A 67 -1.24 19.81 -7.83
CA ALA A 67 -1.32 18.61 -6.99
C ALA A 67 -2.66 18.50 -6.25
N GLU A 68 -3.23 19.63 -5.81
CA GLU A 68 -4.55 19.69 -5.17
C GLU A 68 -5.66 19.32 -6.15
N LYS A 69 -5.68 19.91 -7.34
CA LYS A 69 -6.66 19.58 -8.38
C LYS A 69 -6.54 18.13 -8.82
N LEU A 70 -5.33 17.61 -8.99
CA LEU A 70 -5.13 16.20 -9.32
C LEU A 70 -5.66 15.29 -8.20
N ALA A 71 -5.40 15.61 -6.93
CA ALA A 71 -5.92 14.84 -5.80
C ALA A 71 -7.46 14.87 -5.75
N GLU A 72 -8.08 16.03 -5.97
CA GLU A 72 -9.53 16.16 -6.07
C GLU A 72 -10.09 15.24 -7.18
N GLN A 73 -9.49 15.28 -8.37
CA GLN A 73 -9.87 14.39 -9.47
C GLN A 73 -9.68 12.91 -9.11
N LEU A 74 -8.55 12.55 -8.50
CA LEU A 74 -8.26 11.20 -8.03
C LEU A 74 -9.22 10.74 -6.92
N GLY A 75 -9.93 11.64 -6.25
CA GLY A 75 -11.05 11.30 -5.36
C GLY A 75 -12.19 10.58 -6.08
N HIS A 76 -12.40 10.87 -7.36
CA HIS A 76 -13.45 10.27 -8.17
C HIS A 76 -13.03 8.94 -8.80
N TYR A 77 -13.78 7.87 -8.50
CA TYR A 77 -13.47 6.54 -9.04
C TYR A 77 -13.48 6.48 -10.57
N SER A 78 -14.35 7.26 -11.22
CA SER A 78 -14.41 7.37 -12.69
C SER A 78 -13.12 7.94 -13.29
N PHE A 79 -12.52 8.95 -12.64
CA PHE A 79 -11.24 9.50 -13.05
C PHE A 79 -10.11 8.48 -12.91
N ARG A 80 -10.07 7.76 -11.78
CA ARG A 80 -9.08 6.68 -11.57
C ARG A 80 -9.22 5.56 -12.60
N LEU A 81 -10.44 5.15 -12.95
CA LEU A 81 -10.70 4.18 -14.01
C LEU A 81 -10.18 4.66 -15.37
N PHE A 82 -10.44 5.93 -15.71
CA PHE A 82 -9.98 6.54 -16.95
C PHE A 82 -8.45 6.60 -16.99
N LEU A 83 -7.81 7.18 -15.97
CA LEU A 83 -6.36 7.36 -15.92
C LEU A 83 -5.63 6.02 -15.94
N ARG A 84 -6.11 5.02 -15.19
CA ARG A 84 -5.58 3.65 -15.25
C ARG A 84 -5.59 3.10 -16.67
N GLY A 85 -6.69 3.25 -17.39
CA GLY A 85 -6.76 2.73 -18.75
C GLY A 85 -5.97 3.55 -19.76
N ALA A 86 -5.83 4.88 -19.57
CA ALA A 86 -4.92 5.71 -20.35
C ALA A 86 -3.45 5.28 -20.19
N ILE A 87 -3.01 4.99 -18.95
CA ILE A 87 -1.67 4.45 -18.66
C ILE A 87 -1.41 3.15 -19.44
N LEU A 88 -2.38 2.22 -19.41
CA LEU A 88 -2.27 0.91 -20.07
C LEU A 88 -2.26 0.97 -21.61
N ARG A 89 -2.51 2.13 -22.22
CA ARG A 89 -2.40 2.29 -23.69
C ARG A 89 -0.97 2.48 -24.16
N HIS A 90 -0.04 2.87 -23.28
CA HIS A 90 1.38 3.09 -23.58
C HIS A 90 1.63 3.97 -24.84
N GLY A 91 0.76 4.94 -25.10
CA GLY A 91 0.83 5.78 -26.29
C GLY A 91 -0.42 6.63 -26.50
N SER A 92 -0.67 6.98 -27.77
CA SER A 92 -1.85 7.73 -28.19
C SER A 92 -3.13 6.97 -27.90
N PHE A 93 -4.14 7.62 -27.34
CA PHE A 93 -5.46 7.05 -27.04
C PHE A 93 -6.60 7.99 -27.39
N SER A 94 -7.75 7.43 -27.78
CA SER A 94 -9.01 8.17 -27.73
C SER A 94 -9.64 8.07 -26.33
N PRO A 95 -10.51 9.01 -25.91
CA PRO A 95 -11.14 8.94 -24.60
C PRO A 95 -11.90 7.62 -24.32
N THR A 96 -12.53 7.04 -25.34
CA THR A 96 -13.27 5.77 -25.23
C THR A 96 -12.36 4.54 -25.23
N GLU A 97 -11.12 4.66 -25.74
CA GLU A 97 -10.10 3.63 -25.59
C GLU A 97 -9.55 3.59 -24.16
N ALA A 98 -9.45 4.74 -23.49
CA ALA A 98 -8.97 4.82 -22.11
C ALA A 98 -9.92 4.13 -21.12
N THR A 99 -11.22 4.07 -21.39
CA THR A 99 -12.16 3.37 -20.50
C THR A 99 -13.47 3.05 -21.19
N ARG A 100 -14.04 1.90 -20.82
CA ARG A 100 -15.39 1.45 -21.23
C ARG A 100 -16.42 1.58 -20.11
N TYR A 101 -16.04 2.20 -18.99
CA TYR A 101 -16.83 2.23 -17.76
C TYR A 101 -17.45 3.59 -17.47
N VAL A 102 -17.22 4.58 -18.33
CA VAL A 102 -17.76 5.94 -18.21
C VAL A 102 -18.31 6.37 -19.57
N GLU A 103 -19.31 7.25 -19.54
CA GLU A 103 -19.91 7.81 -20.75
C GLU A 103 -18.88 8.57 -21.61
N ALA A 104 -19.07 8.57 -22.92
CA ALA A 104 -18.10 9.17 -23.86
C ALA A 104 -17.85 10.66 -23.61
N THR A 105 -18.90 11.41 -23.24
CA THR A 105 -18.79 12.84 -22.89
C THR A 105 -17.97 13.05 -21.63
N GLN A 106 -18.15 12.21 -20.62
CA GLN A 106 -17.36 12.26 -19.39
C GLN A 106 -15.91 11.82 -19.64
N ALA A 107 -15.69 10.81 -20.49
CA ALA A 107 -14.36 10.38 -20.91
C ALA A 107 -13.60 11.53 -21.59
N ALA A 108 -14.25 12.22 -22.54
CA ALA A 108 -13.66 13.37 -23.23
C ALA A 108 -13.33 14.50 -22.25
N LYS A 109 -14.25 14.85 -21.34
CA LYS A 109 -13.99 15.84 -20.29
C LYS A 109 -12.80 15.46 -19.41
N THR A 110 -12.68 14.19 -19.01
CA THR A 110 -11.54 13.71 -18.23
C THR A 110 -10.22 13.84 -19.00
N ALA A 111 -10.21 13.53 -20.31
CA ALA A 111 -9.03 13.72 -21.15
C ALA A 111 -8.61 15.20 -21.20
N GLU A 112 -9.58 16.10 -21.34
CA GLU A 112 -9.35 17.55 -21.31
C GLU A 112 -8.82 18.03 -19.95
N THR A 113 -9.36 17.52 -18.85
CA THR A 113 -8.82 17.81 -17.50
C THR A 113 -7.35 17.38 -17.36
N LEU A 114 -6.94 16.24 -17.94
CA LEU A 114 -5.52 15.86 -17.95
C LEU A 114 -4.66 16.82 -18.77
N VAL A 115 -5.18 17.40 -19.85
CA VAL A 115 -4.48 18.43 -20.64
C VAL A 115 -4.36 19.73 -19.84
N GLU A 116 -5.45 20.17 -19.19
CA GLU A 116 -5.47 21.37 -18.35
C GLU A 116 -4.50 21.28 -17.17
N LEU A 117 -4.34 20.08 -16.59
CA LEU A 117 -3.36 19.80 -15.54
C LEU A 117 -1.92 19.65 -16.07
N GLY A 118 -1.71 19.75 -17.39
CA GLY A 118 -0.39 19.58 -18.00
C GLY A 118 0.14 18.14 -17.93
N LEU A 119 -0.75 17.14 -17.79
CA LEU A 119 -0.41 15.71 -17.69
C LEU A 119 -0.58 14.97 -19.02
N ALA A 120 -1.35 15.55 -19.95
CA ALA A 120 -1.54 15.05 -21.30
C ALA A 120 -1.36 16.15 -22.35
N GLU A 121 -1.26 15.74 -23.60
CA GLU A 121 -1.31 16.60 -24.79
C GLU A 121 -2.42 16.13 -25.73
N ARG A 122 -3.01 17.09 -26.45
CA ARG A 122 -3.95 16.80 -27.54
C ARG A 122 -3.16 16.41 -28.79
N GLU A 123 -3.73 15.51 -29.57
CA GLU A 123 -3.22 15.07 -30.87
C GLU A 123 -4.31 15.15 -31.93
N ASP A 124 -3.91 14.98 -33.20
CA ASP A 124 -4.81 14.94 -34.33
C ASP A 124 -5.88 13.84 -34.18
N GLY A 125 -7.05 14.08 -34.77
CA GLY A 125 -8.16 13.12 -34.76
C GLY A 125 -8.84 12.95 -33.40
N GLY A 126 -8.71 13.93 -32.49
CA GLY A 126 -9.34 13.89 -31.16
C GLY A 126 -8.70 12.88 -30.22
N ARG A 127 -7.41 12.62 -30.41
CA ARG A 127 -6.61 11.71 -29.59
C ARG A 127 -5.79 12.48 -28.57
N TYR A 128 -5.27 11.76 -27.60
CA TYR A 128 -4.48 12.31 -26.49
C TYR A 128 -3.28 11.40 -26.22
N ARG A 129 -2.23 11.99 -25.65
CA ARG A 129 -1.07 11.24 -25.14
C ARG A 129 -0.72 11.73 -23.74
N LEU A 130 -0.40 10.81 -22.82
CA LEU A 130 0.17 11.18 -21.53
C LEU A 130 1.60 11.72 -21.73
N ARG A 131 1.92 12.85 -21.10
CA ARG A 131 3.26 13.46 -21.18
C ARG A 131 4.31 12.66 -20.44
N TYR A 132 3.89 11.95 -19.40
CA TYR A 132 4.74 11.14 -18.54
C TYR A 132 4.27 9.70 -18.63
N PRO A 133 5.07 8.79 -19.21
CA PRO A 133 4.72 7.38 -19.27
C PRO A 133 4.82 6.75 -17.88
N ALA A 134 3.82 5.94 -17.54
CA ALA A 134 3.86 5.02 -16.40
C ALA A 134 3.56 3.61 -16.91
N HIS A 135 3.99 2.59 -16.18
CA HIS A 135 3.72 1.19 -16.50
C HIS A 135 2.38 0.75 -15.93
N ASN A 136 2.01 1.25 -14.75
CA ASN A 136 0.77 0.88 -14.08
C ASN A 136 0.22 2.01 -13.19
N PHE A 137 -0.99 1.81 -12.67
CA PHE A 137 -1.68 2.81 -11.83
C PHE A 137 -1.35 2.69 -10.33
N GLY A 138 -0.61 1.65 -9.91
CA GLY A 138 -0.29 1.39 -8.51
C GLY A 138 0.39 2.58 -7.83
N GLY A 139 1.49 3.06 -8.42
CA GLY A 139 2.22 4.22 -7.89
C GLY A 139 1.36 5.49 -7.80
N THR A 140 0.43 5.70 -8.74
CA THR A 140 -0.51 6.84 -8.68
C THR A 140 -1.47 6.72 -7.49
N LEU A 141 -1.97 5.51 -7.24
CA LEU A 141 -2.86 5.23 -6.11
C LEU A 141 -2.12 5.40 -4.77
N GLU A 142 -0.86 4.94 -4.69
CA GLU A 142 0.04 5.16 -3.56
C GLU A 142 0.24 6.64 -3.27
N TRP A 143 0.61 7.41 -4.29
CA TRP A 143 0.80 8.85 -4.18
C TRP A 143 -0.47 9.56 -3.67
N TYR A 144 -1.63 9.22 -4.24
CA TYR A 144 -2.91 9.82 -3.87
C TYR A 144 -3.27 9.54 -2.41
N VAL A 145 -3.27 8.26 -2.00
CA VAL A 145 -3.62 7.89 -0.63
C VAL A 145 -2.66 8.52 0.36
N ALA A 146 -1.35 8.52 0.09
CA ALA A 146 -0.38 9.15 0.98
C ALA A 146 -0.55 10.66 1.10
N ARG A 147 -0.84 11.36 -0.01
CA ARG A 147 -1.16 12.79 0.03
C ARG A 147 -2.38 13.06 0.91
N GLU A 148 -3.43 12.26 0.77
CA GLU A 148 -4.67 12.45 1.54
C GLU A 148 -4.51 12.09 3.02
N LEU A 149 -3.72 11.06 3.34
CA LEU A 149 -3.37 10.75 4.73
C LEU A 149 -2.55 11.88 5.39
N ARG A 150 -1.59 12.48 4.67
CA ARG A 150 -0.83 13.63 5.17
C ARG A 150 -1.71 14.86 5.34
N GLY A 151 -2.46 15.22 4.29
CA GLY A 151 -3.22 16.47 4.24
C GLY A 151 -4.48 16.46 5.11
N ARG A 152 -5.28 15.38 5.07
CA ARG A 152 -6.57 15.32 5.78
C ARG A 152 -6.46 14.76 7.19
N LEU A 153 -5.53 13.81 7.42
CA LEU A 153 -5.41 13.12 8.71
C LEU A 153 -4.14 13.50 9.49
N GLY A 154 -3.23 14.27 8.91
CA GLY A 154 -2.02 14.74 9.58
C GLY A 154 -0.98 13.64 9.84
N PHE A 155 -0.98 12.58 9.05
CA PHE A 155 -0.08 11.43 9.27
C PHE A 155 1.32 11.72 8.70
N ASP A 156 2.35 11.17 9.35
CA ASP A 156 3.65 10.97 8.71
C ASP A 156 3.54 9.73 7.82
N VAL A 157 3.92 9.83 6.54
CA VAL A 157 3.66 8.76 5.55
C VAL A 157 4.87 8.53 4.66
N ALA A 158 5.19 7.26 4.43
CA ALA A 158 6.13 6.79 3.41
C ALA A 158 5.42 5.84 2.44
N VAL A 159 5.83 5.87 1.17
CA VAL A 159 5.25 5.08 0.06
C VAL A 159 6.35 4.33 -0.70
N GLY A 160 6.01 3.26 -1.42
CA GLY A 160 6.98 2.48 -2.18
C GLY A 160 8.18 2.02 -1.33
N VAL A 161 7.90 1.59 -0.09
CA VAL A 161 8.96 1.28 0.89
C VAL A 161 9.48 -0.13 0.63
N LYS A 162 10.74 -0.25 0.20
CA LYS A 162 11.42 -1.53 0.07
C LYS A 162 11.72 -2.09 1.46
N PHE A 163 11.15 -3.26 1.73
CA PHE A 163 11.17 -3.88 3.05
C PHE A 163 12.49 -4.62 3.35
N HIS A 164 13.26 -4.99 2.32
CA HIS A 164 14.56 -5.70 2.41
C HIS A 164 14.57 -6.89 3.38
N ALA A 165 13.44 -7.61 3.47
CA ALA A 165 13.31 -8.84 4.25
C ALA A 165 13.20 -10.04 3.28
N PRO A 166 14.29 -10.80 3.04
CA PRO A 166 14.35 -11.82 2.00
C PRO A 166 13.26 -12.89 2.08
N GLU A 167 12.86 -13.26 3.30
CA GLU A 167 11.85 -14.31 3.54
C GLU A 167 10.40 -13.82 3.40
N VAL A 168 10.19 -12.50 3.37
CA VAL A 168 8.86 -11.88 3.29
C VAL A 168 8.55 -11.48 1.85
N GLY A 169 9.53 -10.84 1.19
CA GLY A 169 9.46 -10.35 -0.18
C GLY A 169 8.51 -9.17 -0.40
N GLY A 170 8.77 -8.41 -1.47
CA GLY A 170 7.93 -7.31 -1.93
C GLY A 170 8.13 -5.99 -1.16
N ASP A 171 7.48 -4.96 -1.67
CA ASP A 171 7.51 -3.60 -1.14
C ASP A 171 6.27 -3.36 -0.25
N LEU A 172 6.33 -2.33 0.60
CA LEU A 172 5.18 -1.83 1.35
C LEU A 172 4.63 -0.62 0.61
N ASP A 173 3.39 -0.72 0.12
CA ASP A 173 2.78 0.33 -0.69
C ASP A 173 2.65 1.65 0.10
N VAL A 174 2.06 1.60 1.31
CA VAL A 174 1.97 2.76 2.21
C VAL A 174 2.23 2.33 3.66
N VAL A 175 3.14 3.05 4.30
CA VAL A 175 3.38 2.98 5.74
C VAL A 175 3.13 4.36 6.34
N ALA A 176 2.35 4.42 7.41
CA ALA A 176 2.03 5.68 8.05
C ALA A 176 2.20 5.62 9.57
N ALA A 177 2.50 6.76 10.18
CA ALA A 177 2.63 6.92 11.61
C ALA A 177 1.77 8.09 12.10
N ALA A 178 1.02 7.84 13.17
CA ALA A 178 0.23 8.82 13.91
C ALA A 178 -0.05 8.29 15.32
N GLU A 179 -0.08 9.17 16.32
CA GLU A 179 -0.37 8.81 17.72
C GLU A 179 0.53 7.67 18.28
N GLY A 180 1.78 7.59 17.82
CA GLY A 180 2.71 6.50 18.17
C GLY A 180 2.33 5.14 17.59
N ARG A 181 1.34 5.09 16.69
CA ARG A 181 0.86 3.88 16.01
C ARG A 181 1.43 3.81 14.60
N LEU A 182 1.64 2.57 14.17
CA LEU A 182 2.16 2.22 12.85
C LEU A 182 1.02 1.60 12.05
N LEU A 183 0.75 2.18 10.89
CA LEU A 183 -0.23 1.70 9.95
C LEU A 183 0.45 1.16 8.70
N TYR A 184 -0.14 0.12 8.12
CA TYR A 184 0.27 -0.44 6.86
C TYR A 184 -0.96 -0.61 5.95
N LEU A 185 -0.90 -0.03 4.76
CA LEU A 185 -1.92 -0.21 3.75
C LEU A 185 -1.29 -0.94 2.55
N GLU A 186 -1.91 -2.04 2.15
CA GLU A 186 -1.65 -2.71 0.88
C GLU A 186 -2.74 -2.30 -0.09
N MET A 187 -2.38 -1.90 -1.30
CA MET A 187 -3.31 -1.42 -2.32
C MET A 187 -3.28 -2.30 -3.56
N LYS A 188 -4.47 -2.55 -4.08
CA LYS A 188 -4.67 -3.22 -5.35
C LYS A 188 -5.54 -2.39 -6.25
N SER A 189 -4.94 -1.91 -7.35
CA SER A 189 -5.65 -1.18 -8.39
C SER A 189 -6.33 -2.09 -9.40
N SER A 190 -6.11 -3.40 -9.35
CA SER A 190 -6.75 -4.38 -10.24
C SER A 190 -8.13 -4.81 -9.71
N PRO A 191 -9.07 -5.23 -10.58
CA PRO A 191 -10.36 -5.76 -10.13
C PRO A 191 -10.21 -7.02 -9.25
N PRO A 192 -11.14 -7.29 -8.30
CA PRO A 192 -11.13 -8.48 -7.45
C PRO A 192 -10.89 -9.80 -8.19
N LYS A 193 -11.45 -9.95 -9.40
CA LYS A 193 -11.28 -11.17 -10.21
C LYS A 193 -9.81 -11.49 -10.55
N HIS A 194 -8.91 -10.52 -10.51
CA HIS A 194 -7.48 -10.73 -10.76
C HIS A 194 -6.66 -10.93 -9.48
N LEU A 195 -7.24 -10.70 -8.29
CA LEU A 195 -6.55 -10.95 -7.03
C LEU A 195 -6.22 -12.44 -6.87
N ALA A 196 -4.95 -12.77 -6.71
CA ALA A 196 -4.47 -14.13 -6.55
C ALA A 196 -4.15 -14.46 -5.07
N SER A 197 -4.20 -15.75 -4.70
CA SER A 197 -4.00 -16.20 -3.32
C SER A 197 -2.58 -15.95 -2.82
N ASP A 198 -1.58 -16.03 -3.70
CA ASP A 198 -0.19 -15.75 -3.41
C ASP A 198 0.05 -14.27 -3.06
N GLU A 199 -0.65 -13.34 -3.72
CA GLU A 199 -0.65 -11.92 -3.37
C GLU A 199 -1.22 -11.69 -1.97
N VAL A 200 -2.32 -12.37 -1.64
CA VAL A 200 -2.95 -12.29 -0.31
C VAL A 200 -2.03 -12.89 0.75
N GLY A 201 -1.41 -14.05 0.48
CA GLY A 201 -0.40 -14.63 1.35
C GLY A 201 0.82 -13.73 1.55
N ALA A 202 1.26 -13.01 0.50
CA ALA A 202 2.35 -12.04 0.60
C ALA A 202 2.01 -10.86 1.51
N PHE A 203 0.79 -10.33 1.40
CA PHE A 203 0.28 -9.32 2.32
C PHE A 203 0.31 -9.81 3.78
N PHE A 204 -0.18 -11.02 4.06
CA PHE A 204 -0.15 -11.57 5.42
C PHE A 204 1.27 -11.85 5.94
N ARG A 205 2.21 -12.29 5.08
CA ARG A 205 3.64 -12.38 5.46
C ARG A 205 4.18 -11.02 5.88
N ARG A 206 3.88 -9.95 5.13
CA ARG A 206 4.26 -8.57 5.49
C ARG A 206 3.62 -8.13 6.80
N VAL A 207 2.32 -8.35 7.01
CA VAL A 207 1.65 -8.03 8.28
C VAL A 207 2.31 -8.76 9.45
N ARG A 208 2.62 -10.05 9.31
CA ARG A 208 3.27 -10.84 10.37
C ARG A 208 4.69 -10.36 10.68
N ALA A 209 5.46 -10.01 9.66
CA ALA A 209 6.82 -9.50 9.84
C ALA A 209 6.82 -8.09 10.43
N LEU A 210 6.02 -7.20 9.85
CA LEU A 210 5.95 -5.79 10.22
C LEU A 210 5.31 -5.55 11.59
N ARG A 211 4.33 -6.38 11.95
CA ARG A 211 3.47 -6.24 13.15
C ARG A 211 2.95 -4.80 13.30
N PRO A 212 2.24 -4.26 12.28
CA PRO A 212 1.66 -2.94 12.38
C PRO A 212 0.56 -2.94 13.46
N HIS A 213 0.28 -1.76 14.02
CA HIS A 213 -0.84 -1.60 14.94
C HIS A 213 -2.18 -1.69 14.21
N LEU A 214 -2.20 -1.33 12.93
CA LEU A 214 -3.36 -1.42 12.05
C LEU A 214 -2.91 -1.76 10.63
N ALA A 215 -3.55 -2.76 10.02
CA ALA A 215 -3.35 -3.11 8.62
C ALA A 215 -4.66 -2.95 7.84
N ILE A 216 -4.57 -2.42 6.62
CA ILE A 216 -5.74 -2.24 5.74
C ILE A 216 -5.40 -2.77 4.35
N PHE A 217 -6.22 -3.69 3.86
CA PHE A 217 -6.18 -4.14 2.47
C PHE A 217 -7.15 -3.29 1.65
N VAL A 218 -6.64 -2.51 0.70
CA VAL A 218 -7.38 -1.50 -0.06
C VAL A 218 -7.55 -1.97 -1.50
N MET A 219 -8.79 -2.13 -1.94
CA MET A 219 -9.11 -2.48 -3.33
C MET A 219 -9.68 -1.25 -4.05
N ASP A 220 -9.02 -0.74 -5.10
CA ASP A 220 -9.57 0.36 -5.91
C ASP A 220 -10.65 -0.14 -6.89
N THR A 221 -11.78 -0.53 -6.31
CA THR A 221 -12.94 -1.04 -7.01
C THR A 221 -14.25 -0.60 -6.37
N ALA A 222 -15.30 -0.47 -7.17
CA ALA A 222 -16.67 -0.35 -6.66
C ALA A 222 -17.37 -1.71 -6.48
N LEU A 223 -16.72 -2.82 -6.89
CA LEU A 223 -17.28 -4.16 -6.80
C LEU A 223 -17.33 -4.66 -5.34
N ARG A 224 -18.27 -5.56 -5.07
CA ARG A 224 -18.43 -6.17 -3.73
C ARG A 224 -17.19 -6.95 -3.34
N LEU A 225 -16.76 -6.77 -2.10
CA LEU A 225 -15.61 -7.50 -1.55
C LEU A 225 -16.00 -8.91 -1.09
N SER A 226 -17.27 -9.12 -0.74
CA SER A 226 -17.80 -10.38 -0.21
C SER A 226 -17.62 -11.58 -1.12
N ASP A 227 -17.59 -11.35 -2.44
CA ASP A 227 -17.72 -12.43 -3.41
C ASP A 227 -16.41 -13.19 -3.59
N LYS A 228 -15.26 -12.50 -3.48
CA LYS A 228 -13.94 -13.10 -3.71
C LYS A 228 -12.86 -12.63 -2.73
N VAL A 229 -12.83 -11.34 -2.40
CA VAL A 229 -11.75 -10.77 -1.59
C VAL A 229 -11.84 -11.24 -0.13
N LEU A 230 -13.02 -11.18 0.48
CA LEU A 230 -13.21 -11.64 1.86
C LEU A 230 -12.88 -13.14 2.04
N PRO A 231 -13.39 -14.07 1.20
CA PRO A 231 -13.01 -15.48 1.31
C PRO A 231 -11.50 -15.73 1.24
N LEU A 232 -10.80 -15.06 0.32
CA LEU A 232 -9.34 -15.21 0.20
C LEU A 232 -8.60 -14.69 1.43
N LEU A 233 -8.99 -13.53 1.95
CA LEU A 233 -8.36 -12.97 3.15
C LEU A 233 -8.64 -13.82 4.40
N GLN A 234 -9.86 -14.38 4.53
CA GLN A 234 -10.20 -15.25 5.66
C GLN A 234 -9.42 -16.56 5.64
N ALA A 235 -9.16 -17.12 4.46
CA ALA A 235 -8.39 -18.36 4.33
C ALA A 235 -6.95 -18.23 4.86
N GLU A 236 -6.36 -17.03 4.84
CA GLU A 236 -5.01 -16.75 5.34
C GLU A 236 -4.95 -16.42 6.84
N LEU A 237 -6.10 -16.28 7.52
CA LEU A 237 -6.12 -16.04 8.97
C LEU A 237 -5.61 -17.28 9.72
N SER A 238 -4.81 -17.04 10.77
CA SER A 238 -4.20 -18.11 11.57
C SER A 238 -5.19 -18.86 12.46
N THR A 239 -6.35 -18.28 12.75
CA THR A 239 -7.40 -18.89 13.59
C THR A 239 -8.29 -19.79 12.75
N GLN A 240 -8.55 -21.02 13.21
CA GLN A 240 -9.37 -21.99 12.48
C GLN A 240 -10.47 -22.60 13.39
N PRO A 241 -11.76 -22.47 13.03
CA PRO A 241 -12.27 -21.68 11.89
C PRO A 241 -12.05 -20.17 12.09
N PRO A 242 -11.83 -19.38 11.03
CA PRO A 242 -11.66 -17.93 11.16
C PRO A 242 -12.98 -17.30 11.62
N PRO A 243 -12.94 -16.26 12.47
CA PRO A 243 -14.14 -15.52 12.82
C PRO A 243 -14.78 -14.89 11.58
N PRO A 244 -16.12 -14.75 11.54
CA PRO A 244 -16.80 -14.13 10.42
C PRO A 244 -16.41 -12.65 10.31
N PRO A 245 -16.24 -12.09 9.10
CA PRO A 245 -15.91 -10.68 8.92
C PRO A 245 -17.06 -9.82 9.41
N ARG A 246 -16.75 -8.79 10.21
CA ARG A 246 -17.75 -7.82 10.66
C ARG A 246 -17.81 -6.66 9.68
N ARG A 247 -18.99 -6.41 9.12
CA ARG A 247 -19.22 -5.21 8.31
C ARG A 247 -19.24 -3.99 9.24
N VAL A 248 -18.35 -3.02 9.03
CA VAL A 248 -18.36 -1.74 9.76
C VAL A 248 -19.41 -0.84 9.12
N VAL A 249 -19.27 -0.59 7.82
CA VAL A 249 -20.25 0.15 7.02
C VAL A 249 -20.05 -0.21 5.55
N ARG A 250 -21.13 -0.45 4.80
CA ARG A 250 -21.08 -0.69 3.34
C ARG A 250 -20.00 -1.74 2.96
N GLU A 251 -18.93 -1.33 2.29
CA GLU A 251 -17.80 -2.16 1.83
C GLU A 251 -16.52 -1.93 2.67
N VAL A 252 -16.68 -1.49 3.92
CA VAL A 252 -15.65 -1.47 4.96
C VAL A 252 -15.90 -2.65 5.89
N TRP A 253 -14.93 -3.55 5.96
CA TRP A 253 -15.02 -4.79 6.72
C TRP A 253 -13.85 -4.93 7.67
N ALA A 254 -14.13 -5.37 8.90
CA ALA A 254 -13.14 -5.78 9.88
C ALA A 254 -12.99 -7.31 9.81
N LEU A 255 -11.76 -7.77 9.62
CA LEU A 255 -11.37 -9.19 9.74
C LEU A 255 -10.91 -9.51 11.16
N THR A 256 -10.25 -8.55 11.79
CA THR A 256 -9.88 -8.54 13.21
C THR A 256 -10.04 -7.12 13.74
N PRO A 257 -9.87 -6.85 15.05
CA PRO A 257 -9.85 -5.48 15.57
C PRO A 257 -8.80 -4.56 14.92
N HIS A 258 -7.77 -5.13 14.27
CA HIS A 258 -6.60 -4.42 13.74
C HIS A 258 -6.31 -4.73 12.26
N LEU A 259 -7.21 -5.46 11.58
CA LEU A 259 -7.08 -5.79 10.16
C LEU A 259 -8.41 -5.53 9.45
N TYR A 260 -8.36 -4.67 8.46
CA TYR A 260 -9.53 -4.22 7.71
C TYR A 260 -9.34 -4.43 6.22
N VAL A 261 -10.46 -4.49 5.50
CA VAL A 261 -10.47 -4.41 4.04
C VAL A 261 -11.53 -3.42 3.60
N VAL A 262 -11.16 -2.59 2.62
CA VAL A 262 -12.00 -1.52 2.08
C VAL A 262 -11.97 -1.52 0.57
N ASN A 263 -12.99 -0.93 -0.04
CA ASN A 263 -12.98 -0.63 -1.46
C ASN A 263 -13.22 0.85 -1.76
N ALA A 264 -13.22 1.19 -3.04
CA ALA A 264 -13.43 2.54 -3.55
C ALA A 264 -14.90 2.94 -3.75
N ARG A 265 -15.86 2.09 -3.35
CA ARG A 265 -17.29 2.37 -3.59
C ARG A 265 -17.70 3.64 -2.86
N GLN A 266 -18.24 4.59 -3.62
CA GLN A 266 -18.64 5.95 -3.22
C GLN A 266 -17.48 6.88 -2.85
N ASP A 267 -16.65 6.51 -1.88
CA ASP A 267 -15.53 7.34 -1.43
C ASP A 267 -14.40 6.46 -0.87
N LEU A 268 -13.28 6.39 -1.61
CA LEU A 268 -12.13 5.60 -1.21
C LEU A 268 -11.49 6.13 0.09
N MET A 269 -11.26 7.44 0.19
CA MET A 269 -10.60 8.00 1.36
C MET A 269 -11.54 8.01 2.57
N GLY A 270 -12.84 8.24 2.37
CA GLY A 270 -13.83 8.08 3.43
C GLY A 270 -13.88 6.65 3.99
N ASN A 271 -13.79 5.63 3.13
CA ASN A 271 -13.74 4.23 3.54
C ASN A 271 -12.43 3.90 4.30
N ILE A 272 -11.28 4.38 3.81
CA ILE A 272 -9.98 4.24 4.49
C ILE A 272 -10.02 4.92 5.86
N ALA A 273 -10.47 6.17 5.93
CA ALA A 273 -10.58 6.93 7.18
C ALA A 273 -11.51 6.25 8.19
N THR A 274 -12.60 5.63 7.72
CA THR A 274 -13.50 4.85 8.58
C THR A 274 -12.80 3.63 9.18
N ALA A 275 -12.04 2.88 8.37
CA ALA A 275 -11.25 1.75 8.86
C ALA A 275 -10.15 2.19 9.86
N ILE A 276 -9.49 3.32 9.59
CA ILE A 276 -8.52 3.93 10.51
C ILE A 276 -9.16 4.29 11.84
N ALA A 277 -10.27 5.03 11.81
CA ALA A 277 -10.97 5.44 13.02
C ALA A 277 -11.43 4.23 13.85
N GLU A 278 -11.98 3.20 13.21
CA GLU A 278 -12.39 1.97 13.89
C GLU A 278 -11.18 1.23 14.51
N GLY A 279 -10.08 1.10 13.76
CA GLY A 279 -8.87 0.46 14.24
C GLY A 279 -8.20 1.18 15.41
N LEU A 280 -8.12 2.51 15.37
CA LEU A 280 -7.56 3.32 16.45
C LEU A 280 -8.44 3.27 17.72
N ARG A 281 -9.77 3.30 17.58
CA ARG A 281 -10.68 3.09 18.71
C ARG A 281 -10.49 1.71 19.34
N ALA A 282 -10.33 0.66 18.51
CA ALA A 282 -10.10 -0.69 19.01
C ALA A 282 -8.75 -0.86 19.74
N LEU A 283 -7.78 0.02 19.50
CA LEU A 283 -6.50 0.09 20.21
C LEU A 283 -6.55 0.95 21.49
N SER A 284 -7.65 1.68 21.69
CA SER A 284 -7.83 2.55 22.85
C SER A 284 -8.32 1.73 24.05
N PRO A 285 -8.06 2.18 25.29
CA PRO A 285 -8.67 1.57 26.47
C PRO A 285 -10.20 1.51 26.34
N PRO A 286 -10.86 0.52 26.97
CA PRO A 286 -12.31 0.50 27.02
C PRO A 286 -12.83 1.79 27.66
N ALA A 287 -13.99 2.26 27.19
CA ALA A 287 -14.66 3.38 27.83
C ALA A 287 -14.92 3.05 29.32
N PRO A 288 -14.80 4.04 30.23
CA PRO A 288 -15.09 3.85 31.64
C PRO A 288 -16.54 3.45 31.90
#